data_AF-H2ZI30-F1
#
_entry.id   AF-H2ZI30-F1
#
_cell.length_a   1.000
_cell.length_b   1.000
_cell.length_c   1.000
_cell.angle_alpha   90.00
_cell.angle_beta   90.00
_cell.angle_gamma   90.00
#
_symmetry.space_group_name_H-M   'P 1'
#
loop_
_entity.id
_entity.type
_entity.pdbx_description
1 polymer ?
#
loop_
_entity_poly.entity_id
_entity_poly.type
_entity_poly.pdbx_seq_one_letter_code
_entity_poly.pdbx_strand_id
1 'polypeptide(L)'
;MTQPKDKKAERKIWLRFFGIAGGLVLLLTGYISLFVLQSSIKIENGLGAEAAAISYTVSLLFSLLLTPMFLRLVGVRKATILSEFCYIFYVACNFYPKRWLMMIASIVVGVAEAVLWIPIGMIPGYFGREFQQESKSAGLAGILFALLCLNQVIGNIFSFVVLHIFKDGKDNNTFVVSNLTQGNPLQYCGANDCQNPNLTSQNIEQYVPENVASIYVILALF
;
A
#
# COMPACT_ATOMS: atom_id res chain seq x y z
N MET A 1 -14.80 -18.60 40.14
CA MET A 1 -15.85 -17.56 40.14
C MET A 1 -15.44 -16.48 39.14
N THR A 2 -15.99 -16.51 37.93
CA THR A 2 -15.81 -15.44 36.95
C THR A 2 -16.69 -14.26 37.35
N GLN A 3 -16.08 -13.15 37.75
CA GLN A 3 -16.77 -11.87 37.95
C GLN A 3 -17.66 -11.56 36.72
N PRO A 4 -18.87 -11.00 36.90
CA PRO A 4 -19.70 -10.60 35.78
C PRO A 4 -18.92 -9.59 34.93
N LYS A 5 -18.62 -9.95 33.67
CA LYS A 5 -17.94 -9.06 32.72
C LYS A 5 -18.76 -7.78 32.57
N ASP A 6 -18.20 -6.66 33.00
CA ASP A 6 -18.80 -5.34 32.77
C ASP A 6 -18.89 -5.08 31.27
N LYS A 7 -20.10 -5.23 30.71
CA LYS A 7 -20.39 -5.02 29.30
C LYS A 7 -20.02 -3.60 28.83
N LYS A 8 -20.04 -2.60 29.71
CA LYS A 8 -19.63 -1.22 29.36
C LYS A 8 -18.12 -1.13 29.19
N ALA A 9 -17.35 -1.76 30.09
CA ALA A 9 -15.90 -1.85 29.96
C ALA A 9 -15.49 -2.62 28.69
N GLU A 10 -16.12 -3.75 28.41
CA GLU A 10 -15.83 -4.55 27.20
C GLU A 10 -16.12 -3.76 25.92
N ARG A 11 -17.25 -3.03 25.86
CA ARG A 11 -17.59 -2.15 24.72
C ARG A 11 -16.54 -1.06 24.51
N LYS A 12 -16.00 -0.47 25.59
CA LYS A 12 -14.97 0.57 25.49
C LYS A 12 -13.67 0.03 24.88
N ILE A 13 -13.27 -1.20 25.23
CA ILE A 13 -12.09 -1.85 24.67
C ILE A 13 -12.28 -2.10 23.17
N TRP A 14 -13.45 -2.62 22.76
CA TRP A 14 -13.79 -2.82 21.35
C TRP A 14 -13.77 -1.52 20.54
N LEU A 15 -14.34 -0.44 21.06
CA LEU A 15 -14.33 0.86 20.39
C LEU A 15 -12.91 1.38 20.16
N ARG A 16 -11.99 1.18 21.12
CA ARG A 16 -10.58 1.54 20.96
C ARG A 16 -9.87 0.68 19.92
N PHE A 17 -10.13 -0.63 19.93
CA PHE A 17 -9.57 -1.56 18.95
C PHE A 17 -10.00 -1.17 17.52
N PHE A 18 -11.30 -1.02 17.28
CA PHE A 18 -11.82 -0.64 15.96
C PHE A 18 -11.43 0.78 15.57
N GLY A 19 -11.29 1.71 16.51
CA GLY A 19 -10.78 3.05 16.23
C GLY A 19 -9.34 3.04 15.70
N ILE A 20 -8.45 2.28 16.35
CA ILE A 20 -7.05 2.14 15.90
C ILE A 20 -6.99 1.37 14.58
N ALA A 21 -7.71 0.24 14.46
CA ALA A 21 -7.74 -0.54 13.24
C ALA A 21 -8.28 0.27 12.04
N GLY A 22 -9.35 1.04 12.24
CA GLY A 22 -9.91 1.91 11.20
C GLY A 22 -8.93 2.97 10.73
N GLY A 23 -8.20 3.62 11.64
CA GLY A 23 -7.14 4.58 11.28
C GLY A 23 -6.02 3.94 10.45
N LEU A 24 -5.55 2.76 10.86
CA LEU A 24 -4.52 2.01 10.13
C LEU A 24 -5.01 1.58 8.75
N VAL A 25 -6.26 1.12 8.64
CA VAL A 25 -6.87 0.74 7.34
C VAL A 25 -6.92 1.94 6.41
N LEU A 26 -7.37 3.10 6.89
CA LEU A 26 -7.43 4.32 6.06
C LEU A 26 -6.05 4.74 5.56
N LEU A 27 -5.07 4.82 6.46
CA LEU A 27 -3.69 5.17 6.12
C LEU A 27 -3.08 4.20 5.09
N LEU A 28 -3.20 2.90 5.37
CA LEU A 28 -2.63 1.86 4.51
C LEU A 28 -3.38 1.73 3.19
N THR A 29 -4.66 2.09 3.13
CA THR A 29 -5.40 2.18 1.86
C THR A 29 -4.78 3.22 0.96
N GLY A 30 -4.54 4.45 1.46
CA GLY A 30 -3.89 5.49 0.65
C GLY A 30 -2.51 5.06 0.16
N TYR A 31 -1.66 4.57 1.08
CA TYR A 31 -0.30 4.15 0.75
C TYR A 31 -0.24 2.94 -0.18
N ILE A 32 -0.84 1.80 0.19
CA ILE A 32 -0.66 0.52 -0.52
C ILE A 32 -1.22 0.60 -1.93
N SER A 33 -2.38 1.24 -2.10
CA SER A 33 -2.99 1.42 -3.42
C SER A 33 -2.05 2.22 -4.32
N LEU A 34 -1.58 3.36 -3.83
CA LEU A 34 -0.65 4.21 -4.56
C LEU A 34 0.67 3.49 -4.85
N PHE A 35 1.18 2.70 -3.90
CA PHE A 35 2.43 1.96 -4.01
C PHE A 35 2.37 0.89 -5.10
N VAL A 36 1.30 0.08 -5.13
CA VAL A 36 1.08 -0.96 -6.15
C VAL A 36 0.89 -0.35 -7.54
N LEU A 37 0.30 0.85 -7.64
CA LEU A 37 0.14 1.53 -8.92
C LEU A 37 1.44 2.16 -9.44
N GLN A 38 2.45 2.42 -8.59
CA GLN A 38 3.64 3.18 -8.99
C GLN A 38 4.30 2.63 -10.24
N SER A 39 4.47 1.30 -10.34
CA SER A 39 5.09 0.67 -11.50
C SER A 39 4.30 0.85 -12.79
N SER A 40 2.98 1.05 -12.70
CA SER A 40 2.08 1.23 -13.84
C SER A 40 1.93 2.70 -14.24
N ILE A 41 1.85 3.61 -13.27
CA ILE A 41 1.68 5.04 -13.56
C ILE A 41 3.01 5.78 -13.82
N LYS A 42 4.14 5.23 -13.39
CA LYS A 42 5.49 5.82 -13.54
C LYS A 42 6.45 4.88 -14.27
N ILE A 43 6.07 4.50 -15.48
CA ILE A 43 6.83 3.57 -16.32
C ILE A 43 8.06 4.24 -16.94
N GLU A 44 8.03 5.56 -17.13
CA GLU A 44 9.14 6.31 -17.74
C GLU A 44 10.47 6.02 -17.00
N ASN A 45 11.45 5.49 -17.74
CA ASN A 45 12.76 5.06 -17.21
C ASN A 45 12.71 4.04 -16.05
N GLY A 46 11.58 3.36 -15.84
CA GLY A 46 11.38 2.41 -14.75
C GLY A 46 11.28 3.07 -13.36
N LEU A 47 10.97 4.37 -13.29
CA LEU A 47 10.99 5.15 -12.04
C LEU A 47 10.15 4.53 -10.92
N GLY A 48 8.93 4.07 -11.23
CA GLY A 48 8.03 3.46 -10.24
C GLY A 48 8.59 2.17 -9.65
N ALA A 49 9.19 1.31 -10.49
CA ALA A 49 9.80 0.06 -10.06
C ALA A 49 11.09 0.31 -9.25
N GLU A 50 11.92 1.26 -9.67
CA GLU A 50 13.12 1.69 -8.94
C GLU A 50 12.75 2.21 -7.55
N ALA A 51 11.73 3.09 -7.47
CA ALA A 51 11.23 3.64 -6.21
C ALA A 51 10.72 2.53 -5.26
N ALA A 52 9.98 1.54 -5.77
CA ALA A 52 9.50 0.41 -4.97
C ALA A 52 10.65 -0.47 -4.47
N ALA A 53 11.64 -0.76 -5.32
CA ALA A 53 12.81 -1.55 -4.96
C ALA A 53 13.64 -0.88 -3.86
N ILE A 54 13.82 0.44 -3.92
CA ILE A 54 14.48 1.23 -2.86
C ILE A 54 13.71 1.11 -1.56
N SER A 55 12.38 1.32 -1.56
CA SER A 55 11.57 1.23 -0.34
C SER A 55 11.70 -0.13 0.35
N TYR A 56 11.61 -1.22 -0.42
CA TYR A 56 11.76 -2.57 0.14
C TYR A 56 13.18 -2.87 0.64
N THR A 57 14.20 -2.43 -0.09
CA THR A 57 15.60 -2.63 0.33
C THR A 57 15.89 -1.89 1.63
N VAL A 58 15.44 -0.64 1.74
CA VAL A 58 15.59 0.16 2.96
C VAL A 58 14.80 -0.45 4.11
N SER A 59 13.54 -0.86 3.86
CA SER A 59 12.70 -1.52 4.87
C SER A 59 13.38 -2.78 5.41
N LEU A 60 13.94 -3.61 4.54
CA LEU A 60 14.68 -4.82 4.93
C LEU A 60 15.89 -4.49 5.80
N LEU A 61 16.79 -3.61 5.32
CA LEU A 61 18.02 -3.28 6.04
C LEU A 61 17.73 -2.61 7.39
N PHE A 62 16.75 -1.70 7.44
CA PHE A 62 16.39 -1.01 8.66
C PHE A 62 15.71 -1.95 9.67
N SER A 63 14.84 -2.85 9.20
CA SER A 63 14.18 -3.88 10.02
C SER A 63 15.19 -4.81 10.70
N LEU A 64 16.22 -5.24 9.98
CA LEU A 64 17.23 -6.16 10.50
C LEU A 64 18.16 -5.50 11.52
N LEU A 65 18.50 -4.23 11.33
CA LEU A 65 19.60 -3.59 12.05
C LEU A 65 19.14 -2.59 13.12
N LEU A 66 18.10 -1.82 12.85
CA LEU A 66 17.84 -0.56 13.57
C LEU A 66 16.46 -0.47 14.22
N THR A 67 15.44 -1.17 13.71
CA THR A 67 14.07 -0.99 14.20
C THR A 67 13.90 -1.28 15.71
N PRO A 68 14.43 -2.37 16.29
CA PRO A 68 14.27 -2.62 17.74
C PRO A 68 14.95 -1.55 18.60
N MET A 69 16.11 -1.05 18.17
CA MET A 69 16.83 0.03 18.85
C MET A 69 16.04 1.34 18.77
N PHE A 70 15.54 1.67 17.58
CA PHE A 70 14.74 2.87 17.34
C PHE A 70 13.48 2.90 18.21
N LEU A 71 12.73 1.78 18.26
CA LEU A 71 11.52 1.67 19.07
C LEU A 71 11.78 1.79 20.58
N ARG A 72 12.94 1.32 21.07
CA ARG A 72 13.33 1.48 22.48
C ARG A 72 13.66 2.94 22.82
N LEU A 73 14.30 3.66 21.92
CA LEU A 73 14.70 5.06 22.13
C LEU A 73 13.51 6.03 22.00
N VAL A 74 12.73 5.89 20.93
CA VAL A 74 11.63 6.81 20.60
C VAL A 74 10.34 6.44 21.33
N GLY A 75 10.15 5.15 21.60
CA GLY A 75 8.92 4.59 22.16
C GLY A 75 7.89 4.28 21.08
N VAL A 76 7.17 3.17 21.27
CA VAL A 76 6.21 2.62 20.30
C VAL A 76 5.17 3.65 19.84
N ARG A 77 4.55 4.39 20.77
CA ARG A 77 3.50 5.36 20.44
C ARG A 77 3.99 6.51 19.55
N LYS A 78 5.17 7.08 19.87
CA LYS A 78 5.74 8.18 19.09
C LYS A 78 6.24 7.70 17.73
N ALA A 79 6.83 6.50 17.71
CA ALA A 79 7.29 5.87 16.49
C ALA A 79 6.14 5.58 15.51
N THR A 80 4.98 5.08 16.00
CA THR A 80 3.78 4.91 15.18
C THR A 80 3.34 6.23 14.55
N ILE A 81 3.17 7.28 15.35
CA ILE A 81 2.75 8.60 14.86
C ILE A 81 3.74 9.14 13.81
N LEU A 82 5.04 9.00 14.05
CA LEU A 82 6.07 9.43 13.10
C LEU A 82 5.99 8.64 11.78
N SER A 83 5.81 7.32 11.84
CA SER A 83 5.61 6.50 10.65
C SER A 83 4.37 6.94 9.86
N GLU A 84 3.24 7.22 10.53
CA GLU A 84 2.02 7.72 9.88
C GLU A 84 2.28 9.02 9.09
N PHE A 85 3.03 9.96 9.67
CA PHE A 85 3.43 11.18 8.96
C PHE A 85 4.34 10.90 7.75
N CYS A 86 5.26 9.95 7.87
CA CYS A 86 6.11 9.56 6.74
C CYS A 86 5.32 8.93 5.59
N TYR A 87 4.26 8.17 5.88
CA TYR A 87 3.34 7.66 4.86
C TYR A 87 2.58 8.78 4.16
N ILE A 88 2.05 9.74 4.91
CA ILE A 88 1.37 10.92 4.34
C ILE A 88 2.34 11.74 3.48
N PHE A 89 3.57 11.93 3.95
CA PHE A 89 4.63 12.61 3.20
C PHE A 89 4.96 11.89 1.88
N TYR A 90 5.01 10.56 1.89
CA TYR A 90 5.21 9.76 0.68
C TYR A 90 4.09 10.00 -0.33
N VAL A 91 2.82 9.95 0.10
CA VAL A 91 1.67 10.27 -0.76
C VAL A 91 1.76 11.70 -1.29
N ALA A 92 2.11 12.68 -0.45
CA ALA A 92 2.28 14.07 -0.86
C ALA A 92 3.39 14.26 -1.90
N CYS A 93 4.53 13.57 -1.75
CA CYS A 93 5.62 13.62 -2.74
C CYS A 93 5.21 13.07 -4.10
N ASN A 94 4.22 12.16 -4.13
CA ASN A 94 3.76 11.57 -5.37
C ASN A 94 3.00 12.54 -6.28
N PHE A 95 2.48 13.65 -5.76
CA PHE A 95 1.94 14.76 -6.56
C PHE A 95 2.98 15.44 -7.45
N TYR A 96 4.27 15.32 -7.12
CA TYR A 96 5.36 15.90 -7.88
C TYR A 96 6.39 14.82 -8.20
N PRO A 97 6.19 14.02 -9.27
CA PRO A 97 7.00 12.83 -9.58
C PRO A 97 8.40 13.17 -10.15
N LYS A 98 9.18 14.01 -9.47
CA LYS A 98 10.59 14.24 -9.81
C LYS A 98 11.41 13.05 -9.32
N ARG A 99 12.28 12.52 -10.18
CA ARG A 99 13.09 11.33 -9.90
C ARG A 99 13.85 11.38 -8.56
N TRP A 100 14.53 12.49 -8.26
CA TRP A 100 15.26 12.65 -7.00
C TRP A 100 14.32 12.71 -5.77
N LEU A 101 13.15 13.36 -5.89
CA LEU A 101 12.18 13.47 -4.81
C LEU A 101 11.56 12.11 -4.49
N MET A 102 11.25 11.34 -5.53
CA MET A 102 10.73 9.97 -5.41
C MET A 102 11.72 9.05 -4.69
N MET A 103 13.02 9.12 -5.01
CA MET A 103 14.03 8.33 -4.31
C MET A 103 14.08 8.66 -2.81
N ILE A 104 14.08 9.95 -2.45
CA ILE A 104 14.08 10.38 -1.05
C ILE A 104 12.80 9.91 -0.34
N ALA A 105 11.65 10.08 -0.97
CA ALA A 105 10.37 9.63 -0.44
C ALA A 105 10.36 8.10 -0.22
N SER A 106 10.91 7.32 -1.15
CA SER A 106 11.07 5.86 -1.03
C SER A 106 11.94 5.43 0.16
N ILE A 107 13.06 6.12 0.39
CA ILE A 107 13.91 5.84 1.55
C ILE A 107 13.14 6.13 2.85
N VAL A 108 12.47 7.28 2.92
CA VAL A 108 11.70 7.68 4.10
C VAL A 108 10.57 6.70 4.40
N VAL A 109 9.81 6.29 3.37
CA VAL A 109 8.70 5.35 3.56
C VAL A 109 9.18 3.95 3.89
N GLY A 110 10.33 3.51 3.34
CA GLY A 110 10.93 2.23 3.70
C GLY A 110 11.30 2.15 5.19
N VAL A 111 11.87 3.23 5.76
CA VAL A 111 12.11 3.31 7.21
C VAL A 111 10.79 3.31 8.00
N ALA A 112 9.80 4.08 7.56
CA ALA A 112 8.50 4.15 8.21
C ALA A 112 7.79 2.80 8.24
N GLU A 113 7.89 2.03 7.15
CA GLU A 113 7.34 0.69 6.99
C GLU A 113 8.00 -0.31 7.96
N ALA A 114 9.34 -0.32 8.00
CA ALA A 114 10.08 -1.13 8.97
C ALA A 114 9.63 -0.88 10.41
N VAL A 115 9.34 0.39 10.75
CA VAL A 115 8.94 0.81 12.09
C VAL A 115 7.45 0.55 12.38
N LEU A 116 6.55 0.74 11.42
CA LEU A 116 5.09 0.69 11.64
C LEU A 116 4.58 -0.74 11.86
N TRP A 117 5.13 -1.73 11.15
CA TRP A 117 4.65 -3.11 11.20
C TRP A 117 4.79 -3.75 12.58
N ILE A 118 5.76 -3.32 13.39
CA ILE A 118 5.94 -3.84 14.75
C ILE A 118 4.80 -3.42 15.70
N PRO A 119 4.46 -2.13 15.87
CA PRO A 119 3.26 -1.69 16.58
C PRO A 119 1.99 -2.41 16.11
N ILE A 120 1.80 -2.59 14.80
CA ILE A 120 0.65 -3.32 14.24
C ILE A 120 0.59 -4.75 14.81
N GLY A 121 1.72 -5.46 14.81
CA GLY A 121 1.82 -6.80 15.40
C GLY A 121 1.61 -6.85 16.92
N MET A 122 1.84 -5.76 17.64
CA MET A 122 1.64 -5.68 19.09
C MET A 122 0.18 -5.46 19.51
N ILE A 123 -0.66 -4.89 18.64
CA ILE A 123 -2.06 -4.54 18.92
C ILE A 123 -2.87 -5.74 19.46
N PRO A 124 -2.86 -6.93 18.82
CA PRO A 124 -3.68 -8.05 19.28
C PRO A 124 -3.31 -8.53 20.69
N GLY A 125 -2.01 -8.57 21.01
CA GLY A 125 -1.52 -8.92 22.34
C GLY A 125 -1.85 -7.86 23.39
N TYR A 126 -1.75 -6.57 23.03
CA TYR A 126 -2.13 -5.46 23.91
C TYR A 126 -3.62 -5.56 24.29
N PHE A 127 -4.50 -5.74 23.31
CA PHE A 127 -5.94 -5.84 23.55
C PHE A 127 -6.33 -7.18 24.20
N GLY A 128 -5.64 -8.28 23.88
CA GLY A 128 -5.82 -9.57 24.57
C GLY A 128 -5.61 -9.46 26.08
N ARG A 129 -4.61 -8.69 26.52
CA ARG A 129 -4.39 -8.37 27.94
C ARG A 129 -5.45 -7.45 28.53
N GLU A 130 -5.93 -6.45 27.79
CA GLU A 130 -7.05 -5.60 28.27
C GLU A 130 -8.34 -6.40 28.48
N PHE A 131 -8.59 -7.44 27.66
CA PHE A 131 -9.70 -8.37 27.89
C PHE A 131 -9.44 -9.40 28.99
N GLN A 132 -8.27 -9.36 29.66
CA GLN A 132 -7.78 -10.35 30.62
C GLN A 132 -7.85 -11.80 30.08
N GLN A 133 -7.67 -11.95 28.77
CA GLN A 133 -7.89 -13.21 28.08
C GLN A 133 -6.88 -13.33 26.94
N GLU A 134 -5.67 -13.80 27.27
CA GLU A 134 -4.57 -13.99 26.31
C GLU A 134 -4.99 -14.86 25.10
N SER A 135 -5.91 -15.81 25.30
CA SER A 135 -6.46 -16.64 24.21
C SER A 135 -7.26 -15.87 23.16
N LYS A 136 -7.74 -14.65 23.46
CA LYS A 136 -8.39 -13.77 22.47
C LYS A 136 -7.38 -13.10 21.53
N SER A 137 -6.08 -13.09 21.85
CA SER A 137 -5.07 -12.39 21.04
C SER A 137 -5.01 -12.92 19.61
N ALA A 138 -5.11 -14.24 19.41
CA ALA A 138 -5.12 -14.85 18.08
C ALA A 138 -6.36 -14.44 17.27
N GLY A 139 -7.55 -14.44 17.90
CA GLY A 139 -8.78 -13.99 17.26
C GLY A 139 -8.74 -12.51 16.88
N LEU A 140 -8.20 -11.66 17.76
CA LEU A 140 -8.00 -10.23 17.49
C LEU A 140 -6.98 -9.99 16.38
N ALA A 141 -5.94 -10.82 16.29
CA ALA A 141 -4.97 -10.75 15.20
C ALA A 141 -5.64 -11.09 13.86
N GLY A 142 -6.47 -12.15 13.83
CA GLY A 142 -7.25 -12.50 12.65
C GLY A 142 -8.20 -11.38 12.22
N ILE A 143 -8.93 -10.77 13.16
CA ILE A 143 -9.81 -9.63 12.87
C ILE A 143 -9.00 -8.42 12.36
N LEU A 144 -7.89 -8.10 13.01
CA LEU A 144 -7.03 -6.97 12.61
C LEU A 144 -6.50 -7.17 11.18
N PHE A 145 -5.91 -8.33 10.89
CA PHE A 145 -5.39 -8.61 9.55
C PHE A 145 -6.50 -8.68 8.50
N ALA A 146 -7.67 -9.24 8.82
CA ALA A 146 -8.81 -9.22 7.91
C ALA A 146 -9.23 -7.79 7.57
N LEU A 147 -9.29 -6.89 8.55
CA LEU A 147 -9.56 -5.47 8.32
C LEU A 147 -8.46 -4.82 7.48
N LEU A 148 -7.19 -5.09 7.78
CA LEU A 148 -6.07 -4.57 7.01
C LEU A 148 -6.16 -5.02 5.55
N CYS A 149 -6.43 -6.29 5.26
CA CYS A 149 -6.56 -6.77 3.87
C CYS A 149 -7.67 -6.08 3.07
N LEU A 150 -8.69 -5.49 3.71
CA LEU A 150 -9.71 -4.69 3.01
C LEU A 150 -9.11 -3.49 2.28
N ASN A 151 -7.96 -2.96 2.74
CA ASN A 151 -7.29 -1.84 2.10
C ASN A 151 -6.93 -2.15 0.63
N GLN A 152 -6.56 -3.40 0.30
CA GLN A 152 -6.17 -3.79 -1.05
C GLN A 152 -7.39 -3.85 -1.97
N VAL A 153 -8.52 -4.34 -1.45
CA VAL A 153 -9.78 -4.41 -2.21
C VAL A 153 -10.27 -3.01 -2.53
N ILE A 154 -10.36 -2.14 -1.51
CA ILE A 154 -10.81 -0.75 -1.66
C ILE A 154 -9.87 -0.01 -2.62
N GLY A 155 -8.57 -0.14 -2.41
CA GLY A 155 -7.53 0.46 -3.23
C GLY A 155 -7.58 0.12 -4.70
N ASN A 156 -7.71 -1.17 -5.00
CA ASN A 156 -7.79 -1.66 -6.37
C ASN A 156 -9.11 -1.24 -7.03
N ILE A 157 -10.22 -1.17 -6.29
CA ILE A 157 -11.50 -0.65 -6.81
C ILE A 157 -11.35 0.82 -7.21
N PHE A 158 -10.78 1.67 -6.35
CA PHE A 158 -10.56 3.09 -6.70
C PHE A 158 -9.68 3.23 -7.93
N SER A 159 -8.61 2.46 -8.00
CA SER A 159 -7.68 2.44 -9.13
C SER A 159 -8.38 2.04 -10.43
N PHE A 160 -9.20 0.98 -10.39
CA PHE A 160 -10.02 0.55 -11.53
C PHE A 160 -11.01 1.63 -11.96
N VAL A 161 -11.76 2.20 -11.01
CA VAL A 161 -12.77 3.22 -11.29
C VAL A 161 -12.15 4.44 -11.94
N VAL A 162 -11.03 4.96 -11.41
CA VAL A 162 -10.40 6.15 -11.97
C VAL A 162 -9.77 5.87 -13.32
N LEU A 163 -9.01 4.77 -13.47
CA LEU A 163 -8.38 4.44 -14.75
C LEU A 163 -9.40 4.09 -15.84
N HIS A 164 -10.58 3.57 -15.47
CA HIS A 164 -11.64 3.24 -16.42
C HIS A 164 -12.54 4.43 -16.77
N ILE A 165 -12.90 5.28 -15.81
CA ILE A 165 -13.75 6.47 -16.03
C ILE A 165 -12.99 7.57 -16.79
N PHE A 166 -11.70 7.76 -16.50
CA PHE A 166 -10.86 8.77 -17.14
C PHE A 166 -10.08 8.23 -18.35
N LYS A 167 -10.39 7.02 -18.81
CA LYS A 167 -9.94 6.56 -20.13
C LYS A 167 -10.70 7.41 -21.16
N ASP A 168 -10.01 8.42 -21.72
CA ASP A 168 -10.59 9.32 -22.71
C ASP A 168 -11.30 8.50 -23.81
N GLY A 169 -12.50 8.95 -24.19
CA GLY A 169 -13.47 8.27 -25.05
C GLY A 169 -13.04 8.10 -26.51
N LYS A 170 -11.85 7.55 -26.76
CA LYS A 170 -11.43 7.04 -28.06
C LYS A 170 -11.88 5.61 -28.34
N ASP A 171 -12.61 4.97 -27.41
CA ASP A 171 -13.16 3.62 -27.62
C ASP A 171 -14.69 3.62 -27.45
N ASN A 172 -15.41 4.44 -28.22
CA ASN A 172 -16.82 4.16 -28.52
C ASN A 172 -16.98 3.07 -29.59
N ASN A 173 -15.90 2.44 -30.04
CA ASN A 173 -15.95 1.22 -30.81
C ASN A 173 -14.67 0.42 -30.56
N THR A 174 -14.87 -0.90 -30.47
CA THR A 174 -13.86 -1.95 -30.35
C THR A 174 -13.19 -2.07 -28.98
N PHE A 175 -13.71 -3.02 -28.19
CA PHE A 175 -12.81 -4.03 -27.63
C PHE A 175 -11.91 -4.43 -28.80
N VAL A 176 -10.68 -3.91 -28.82
CA VAL A 176 -9.66 -4.33 -29.77
C VAL A 176 -9.39 -5.79 -29.40
N VAL A 177 -10.23 -6.70 -29.90
CA VAL A 177 -9.74 -7.97 -30.41
C VAL A 177 -8.75 -7.51 -31.46
N SER A 178 -7.49 -7.30 -31.06
CA SER A 178 -6.40 -7.31 -32.00
C SER A 178 -6.67 -8.54 -32.84
N ASN A 179 -6.92 -8.35 -34.14
CA ASN A 179 -7.07 -9.48 -35.06
C ASN A 179 -5.90 -10.42 -34.76
N LEU A 180 -6.18 -11.53 -34.08
CA LEU A 180 -5.26 -12.54 -33.57
C LEU A 180 -4.67 -13.36 -34.74
N THR A 181 -4.46 -12.70 -35.88
CA THR A 181 -3.95 -13.28 -37.12
C THR A 181 -2.50 -12.88 -37.39
N GLN A 182 -1.84 -12.15 -36.48
CA GLN A 182 -0.38 -11.98 -36.49
C GLN A 182 0.23 -12.28 -35.11
N GLY A 183 0.51 -13.55 -34.88
CA GLY A 183 1.19 -14.06 -33.69
C GLY A 183 0.25 -14.39 -32.53
N ASN A 184 0.60 -15.43 -31.76
CA ASN A 184 -0.07 -15.71 -30.48
C ASN A 184 0.36 -14.63 -29.48
N PRO A 185 -0.48 -13.65 -29.07
CA PRO A 185 -0.09 -12.62 -28.11
C PRO A 185 0.25 -13.22 -26.74
N LEU A 186 -0.25 -14.43 -26.47
CA LEU A 186 0.12 -15.25 -25.31
C LEU A 186 1.57 -15.72 -25.34
N GLN A 187 2.26 -15.68 -26.49
CA GLN A 187 3.66 -16.09 -26.62
C GLN A 187 4.61 -15.22 -25.78
N TYR A 188 4.25 -13.96 -25.56
CA TYR A 188 5.03 -12.96 -24.81
C TYR A 188 4.39 -12.64 -23.44
N CYS A 189 3.54 -13.53 -22.93
CA CYS A 189 2.92 -13.40 -21.61
C CYS A 189 3.52 -14.43 -20.64
N GLY A 190 3.40 -14.19 -19.33
CA GLY A 190 3.85 -15.12 -18.29
C GLY A 190 5.37 -15.20 -18.20
N ALA A 191 5.94 -16.40 -18.30
CA ALA A 191 7.39 -16.61 -18.21
C ALA A 191 8.19 -15.93 -19.34
N ASN A 192 7.51 -15.58 -20.43
CA ASN A 192 8.10 -14.91 -21.58
C ASN A 192 7.84 -13.40 -21.63
N ASP A 193 7.22 -12.86 -20.57
CA ASP A 193 6.98 -11.42 -20.47
C ASP A 193 8.32 -10.66 -20.44
N CYS A 194 8.39 -9.57 -21.22
CA CYS A 194 9.56 -8.69 -21.35
C CYS A 194 10.89 -9.30 -21.83
N GLN A 195 10.87 -10.46 -22.52
CA GLN A 195 12.11 -11.07 -23.03
C GLN A 195 12.72 -10.37 -24.26
N ASN A 196 11.95 -9.56 -25.00
CA ASN A 196 12.42 -8.85 -26.19
C ASN A 196 12.40 -7.32 -25.97
N PRO A 197 13.56 -6.67 -25.76
CA PRO A 197 13.62 -5.24 -25.44
C PRO A 197 13.08 -4.33 -26.55
N ASN A 198 13.12 -4.76 -27.81
CA ASN A 198 12.57 -3.98 -28.92
C ASN A 198 11.03 -3.96 -28.89
N LEU A 199 10.39 -5.08 -28.55
CA LEU A 199 8.93 -5.16 -28.42
C LEU A 199 8.42 -4.44 -27.18
N THR A 200 9.15 -4.53 -26.07
CA THR A 200 8.83 -3.80 -24.83
C THR A 200 8.88 -2.29 -25.07
N SER A 201 9.94 -1.79 -25.72
CA SER A 201 10.09 -0.36 -26.01
C SER A 201 8.97 0.19 -26.91
N GLN A 202 8.46 -0.61 -27.84
CA GLN A 202 7.37 -0.23 -28.75
C GLN A 202 5.99 -0.21 -28.07
N ASN A 203 5.77 -1.05 -27.05
CA ASN A 203 4.46 -1.19 -26.41
C ASN A 203 4.35 -0.49 -25.05
N ILE A 204 5.44 0.07 -24.51
CA ILE A 204 5.44 0.79 -23.21
C ILE A 204 4.42 1.93 -23.18
N GLU A 205 4.23 2.65 -24.29
CA GLU A 205 3.29 3.77 -24.37
C GLU A 205 1.83 3.34 -24.15
N GLN A 206 1.48 2.08 -24.40
CA GLN A 206 0.13 1.54 -24.13
C GLN A 206 -0.20 1.50 -22.63
N TYR A 207 0.82 1.47 -21.77
CA TYR A 207 0.66 1.33 -20.32
C TYR A 207 0.71 2.68 -19.58
N VAL A 208 1.09 3.76 -20.27
CA VAL A 208 1.13 5.11 -19.68
C VAL A 208 -0.28 5.72 -19.75
N PRO A 209 -0.88 6.12 -18.63
CA PRO A 209 -2.18 6.80 -18.67
C PRO A 209 -2.08 8.11 -19.46
N GLU A 210 -2.85 8.21 -20.56
CA GLU A 210 -2.82 9.37 -21.47
C GLU A 210 -3.25 10.68 -20.80
N ASN A 211 -4.12 10.60 -19.78
CA ASN A 211 -4.69 11.76 -19.13
C ASN A 211 -4.01 12.05 -17.77
N VAL A 212 -3.23 13.12 -17.72
CA VAL A 212 -2.52 13.57 -16.51
C VAL A 212 -3.50 13.89 -15.37
N ALA A 213 -4.74 14.29 -15.67
CA ALA A 213 -5.76 14.54 -14.63
C ALA A 213 -6.16 13.26 -13.89
N SER A 214 -6.15 12.10 -14.56
CA SER A 214 -6.43 10.81 -13.90
C SER A 214 -5.41 10.49 -12.82
N ILE A 215 -4.12 10.81 -13.05
CA ILE A 215 -3.05 10.63 -12.07
C ILE A 215 -3.31 11.52 -10.85
N TYR A 216 -3.63 12.80 -11.03
CA TYR A 216 -3.92 13.69 -9.91
C TYR A 216 -5.19 13.31 -9.14
N VAL A 217 -6.21 12.77 -9.81
CA VAL A 217 -7.43 12.26 -9.17
C VAL A 217 -7.13 11.01 -8.33
N ILE A 218 -6.32 10.07 -8.84
CA ILE A 218 -5.83 8.91 -8.08
C ILE A 218 -5.08 9.37 -6.83
N LEU A 219 -4.16 10.33 -6.99
CA LEU A 219 -3.35 10.85 -5.89
C LEU A 219 -4.16 11.66 -4.87
N ALA A 220 -5.26 12.30 -5.28
CA ALA A 220 -6.13 13.07 -4.38
C ALA A 220 -7.15 12.20 -3.61
N LEU A 221 -7.48 11.02 -4.14
CA LEU A 221 -8.37 10.06 -3.48
C LEU A 221 -7.66 9.22 -2.41
N PHE A 222 -6.34 9.12 -2.50
CA PHE A 222 -5.47 8.34 -1.61
C PHE A 222 -4.69 9.22 -0.63
#